data_AF-A0A498SN72-F1
#
_entry.id   AF-A0A498SN72-F1
#
_cell.length_a   1.000
_cell.length_b   1.000
_cell.length_c   1.000
_cell.angle_alpha   90.00
_cell.angle_beta   90.00
_cell.angle_gamma   90.00
#
_symmetry.space_group_name_H-M   'P 1'
#
loop_
_entity.id
_entity.type
_entity.pdbx_description
1 polymer ?
#
loop_
_entity_poly.entity_id
_entity_poly.type
_entity_poly.pdbx_seq_one_letter_code
_entity_poly.pdbx_strand_id
1 'polypeptide(L)'
;MESDENRHNKNRSRKHSLTAQLSRTARRFSATVAPQLIKLDPLPLLQNYEMLNIRLANNEQLQAAVEGFIIKNNVNFNPIDFKITDANNVAVLSVSLHPEEMILSKGTKKIFSITFGDSDSEECGTVIATIRHPLSGMRIFEFLELPCSNIVQVTSYVDQCDRCQIKLVSNSIFNFFALCGHCFIRRAKWQFIKEDEIYAFIRPNGTFFDENSLRLEWMPKADNELRMIVIAYGMTQMVREVFPSLNHIINEQYQQKNADDMRRLDKPSHETVSRMKLDVEI
;
A
#
# COMPACT_ATOMS: atom_id res chain seq x y z
N MET A 1 -56.68 32.32 -53.05
CA MET A 1 -57.24 32.98 -51.87
C MET A 1 -56.66 32.29 -50.66
N GLU A 2 -56.08 33.08 -49.76
CA GLU A 2 -55.89 32.79 -48.32
C GLU A 2 -57.07 31.97 -47.76
N SER A 3 -56.94 31.11 -46.77
CA SER A 3 -56.22 31.23 -45.50
C SER A 3 -56.29 29.87 -44.78
N ASP A 4 -55.25 29.48 -44.05
CA ASP A 4 -55.38 29.20 -42.61
C ASP A 4 -54.03 28.82 -42.00
N GLU A 5 -53.44 29.87 -41.43
CA GLU A 5 -52.36 29.86 -40.48
C GLU A 5 -52.76 29.17 -39.16
N ASN A 6 -51.75 28.55 -38.54
CA ASN A 6 -51.56 28.48 -37.11
C ASN A 6 -52.62 27.78 -36.25
N ARG A 7 -52.30 26.52 -35.90
CA ARG A 7 -52.26 26.08 -34.50
C ARG A 7 -51.50 24.77 -34.42
N HIS A 8 -50.22 24.83 -34.03
CA HIS A 8 -49.58 23.91 -33.07
C HIS A 8 -48.07 24.17 -33.03
N ASN A 9 -47.70 25.38 -32.61
CA ASN A 9 -46.37 25.65 -32.09
C ASN A 9 -46.47 26.12 -30.64
N LYS A 10 -46.60 25.16 -29.72
CA LYS A 10 -46.25 25.35 -28.31
C LYS A 10 -46.10 23.96 -27.67
N ASN A 11 -44.94 23.72 -27.07
CA ASN A 11 -44.51 22.52 -26.33
C ASN A 11 -43.61 21.52 -27.06
N ARG A 12 -42.61 21.99 -27.83
CA ARG A 12 -41.32 21.29 -27.85
C ARG A 12 -40.46 21.76 -26.67
N SER A 13 -40.93 21.41 -25.47
CA SER A 13 -40.06 21.40 -24.29
C SER A 13 -38.94 20.42 -24.55
N ARG A 14 -37.73 20.98 -24.52
CA ARG A 14 -36.43 20.39 -24.81
C ARG A 14 -36.19 19.24 -23.83
N LYS A 15 -36.61 18.02 -24.17
CA LYS A 15 -36.23 16.80 -23.43
C LYS A 15 -34.75 16.51 -23.70
N HIS A 16 -33.86 17.24 -23.03
CA HIS A 16 -32.47 16.81 -22.95
C HIS A 16 -32.45 15.44 -22.27
N SER A 17 -31.95 14.44 -22.99
CA SER A 17 -31.80 13.07 -22.47
C SER A 17 -31.02 13.13 -21.16
N LEU A 18 -31.66 12.69 -20.07
CA LEU A 18 -31.03 12.56 -18.75
C LEU A 18 -29.78 11.69 -18.83
N THR A 19 -29.78 10.66 -19.68
CA THR A 19 -28.63 9.81 -19.97
C THR A 19 -27.48 10.59 -20.62
N ALA A 20 -27.78 11.52 -21.52
CA ALA A 20 -26.75 12.37 -22.15
C ALA A 20 -26.18 13.41 -21.18
N GLN A 21 -27.01 13.92 -20.25
CA GLN A 21 -26.55 14.81 -19.18
C GLN A 21 -25.70 14.05 -18.16
N LEU A 22 -26.15 12.88 -17.68
CA LEU A 22 -25.37 11.98 -16.83
C LEU A 22 -24.05 11.57 -17.49
N SER A 23 -24.06 11.21 -18.76
CA SER A 23 -22.83 10.85 -19.49
C SER A 23 -21.86 12.03 -19.62
N ARG A 24 -22.36 13.26 -19.82
CA ARG A 24 -21.52 14.46 -19.85
C ARG A 24 -20.97 14.80 -18.48
N THR A 25 -21.78 14.69 -17.43
CA THR A 25 -21.34 14.91 -16.04
C THR A 25 -20.33 13.85 -15.62
N ALA A 26 -20.57 12.58 -15.95
CA ALA A 26 -19.63 11.48 -15.71
C ALA A 26 -18.32 11.71 -16.47
N ARG A 27 -18.35 12.08 -17.75
CA ARG A 27 -17.13 12.41 -18.51
C ARG A 27 -16.39 13.60 -17.93
N ARG A 28 -17.08 14.65 -17.48
CA ARG A 28 -16.46 15.81 -16.81
C ARG A 28 -15.85 15.43 -15.47
N PHE A 29 -16.56 14.61 -14.68
CA PHE A 29 -16.05 14.06 -13.43
C PHE A 29 -14.83 13.17 -13.67
N SER A 30 -14.89 12.26 -14.63
CA SER A 30 -13.75 11.42 -15.03
C SER A 30 -12.57 12.25 -15.56
N ALA A 31 -12.81 13.31 -16.31
CA ALA A 31 -11.73 14.14 -16.86
C ALA A 31 -11.08 15.08 -15.83
N THR A 32 -11.83 15.54 -14.83
CA THR A 32 -11.35 16.54 -13.86
C THR A 32 -11.00 15.95 -12.50
N VAL A 33 -11.76 14.97 -12.02
CA VAL A 33 -11.63 14.39 -10.67
C VAL A 33 -10.84 13.10 -10.67
N ALA A 34 -11.02 12.21 -11.66
CA ALA A 34 -10.29 10.94 -11.68
C ALA A 34 -8.76 11.12 -11.67
N PRO A 35 -8.14 12.07 -12.40
CA PRO A 35 -6.69 12.29 -12.33
C PRO A 35 -6.18 12.65 -10.94
N GLN A 36 -7.02 13.30 -10.12
CA GLN A 36 -6.70 13.70 -8.74
C GLN A 36 -6.87 12.57 -7.72
N LEU A 37 -7.53 11.47 -8.12
CA LEU A 37 -7.80 10.32 -7.25
C LEU A 37 -6.94 9.09 -7.59
N ILE A 38 -6.12 9.20 -8.64
CA ILE A 38 -5.24 8.14 -9.14
C ILE A 38 -3.76 8.43 -8.91
N LYS A 39 -3.39 9.65 -8.50
CA LYS A 39 -1.99 10.03 -8.21
C LYS A 39 -1.82 10.38 -6.75
N LEU A 40 -0.63 10.14 -6.22
CA LEU A 40 -0.26 10.69 -4.92
C LEU A 40 0.07 12.18 -5.06
N ASP A 41 -0.48 12.98 -4.15
CA ASP A 41 -0.02 14.35 -3.97
C ASP A 41 1.49 14.34 -3.71
N PRO A 42 2.28 15.16 -4.42
CA PRO A 42 3.70 15.27 -4.10
C PRO A 42 3.85 15.75 -2.66
N LEU A 43 4.95 15.34 -2.02
CA LEU A 43 5.30 15.76 -0.67
C LEU A 43 6.59 16.60 -0.71
N PRO A 44 6.53 17.90 -1.09
CA PRO A 44 7.73 18.71 -1.36
C PRO A 44 8.70 18.82 -0.19
N LEU A 45 8.21 18.69 1.05
CA LEU A 45 9.08 18.72 2.23
C LEU A 45 10.19 17.67 2.18
N LEU A 46 10.00 16.56 1.44
CA LEU A 46 11.02 15.51 1.30
C LEU A 46 12.26 16.00 0.56
N GLN A 47 12.16 17.10 -0.19
CA GLN A 47 13.31 17.76 -0.82
C GLN A 47 14.28 18.36 0.20
N ASN A 48 13.81 18.64 1.42
CA ASN A 48 14.62 19.25 2.48
C ASN A 48 15.45 18.24 3.27
N TYR A 49 15.30 16.94 3.01
CA TYR A 49 15.97 15.88 3.73
C TYR A 49 16.78 15.03 2.76
N GLU A 50 18.05 14.82 3.05
CA GLU A 50 18.90 13.86 2.31
C GLU A 50 18.72 12.44 2.82
N MET A 51 18.29 12.32 4.09
CA MET A 51 18.16 11.07 4.80
C MET A 51 17.02 11.15 5.83
N LEU A 52 16.28 10.05 5.97
CA LEU A 52 15.29 9.83 7.02
C LEU A 52 15.54 8.48 7.71
N ASN A 53 15.07 8.34 8.94
CA ASN A 53 15.08 7.07 9.68
C ASN A 53 13.66 6.67 10.06
N ILE A 54 13.28 5.42 9.83
CA ILE A 54 12.04 4.82 10.35
C ILE A 54 12.38 3.99 11.59
N ARG A 55 11.68 4.23 12.69
CA ARG A 55 11.86 3.48 13.95
C ARG A 55 10.54 3.29 14.68
N LEU A 56 10.46 2.23 15.49
CA LEU A 56 9.32 2.00 16.38
C LEU A 56 9.20 3.14 17.40
N ALA A 57 7.98 3.64 17.62
CA ALA A 57 7.73 4.75 18.55
C ALA A 57 7.49 4.26 19.98
N ASN A 58 6.80 3.13 20.14
CA ASN A 58 6.49 2.54 21.43
C ASN A 58 6.63 1.01 21.40
N ASN A 59 7.55 0.49 22.22
CA ASN A 59 7.79 -0.96 22.32
C ASN A 59 6.64 -1.71 23.03
N GLU A 60 5.88 -1.05 23.89
CA GLU A 60 4.75 -1.66 24.61
C GLU A 60 3.61 -2.05 23.65
N GLN A 61 3.38 -1.25 22.61
CA GLN A 61 2.38 -1.55 21.57
C GLN A 61 2.75 -2.83 20.81
N LEU A 62 4.03 -2.97 20.44
CA LEU A 62 4.56 -4.17 19.80
C LEU A 62 4.44 -5.39 20.72
N GLN A 63 4.89 -5.26 21.96
CA GLN A 63 4.83 -6.34 22.94
C GLN A 63 3.39 -6.81 23.17
N ALA A 64 2.45 -5.88 23.37
CA ALA A 64 1.04 -6.21 23.57
C ALA A 64 0.42 -6.94 22.36
N ALA A 65 0.78 -6.54 21.13
CA ALA A 65 0.32 -7.23 19.92
C ALA A 65 0.88 -8.66 19.83
N VAL A 66 2.17 -8.83 20.09
CA VAL A 66 2.84 -10.14 20.06
C VAL A 66 2.30 -11.07 21.16
N GLU A 67 2.17 -10.57 22.39
CA GLU A 67 1.59 -11.34 23.50
C GLU A 67 0.13 -11.71 23.22
N GLY A 68 -0.66 -10.78 22.68
CA GLY A 68 -2.04 -11.03 22.27
C GLY A 68 -2.14 -12.14 21.24
N PHE A 69 -1.24 -12.15 20.25
CA PHE A 69 -1.17 -13.21 19.25
C PHE A 69 -0.74 -14.55 19.87
N ILE A 70 0.34 -14.59 20.65
CA ILE A 70 0.87 -15.84 21.23
C ILE A 70 -0.13 -16.47 22.21
N ILE A 71 -0.75 -15.68 23.09
CA ILE A 71 -1.59 -16.20 24.18
C ILE A 71 -3.02 -16.49 23.69
N LYS A 72 -3.56 -15.62 22.83
CA LYS A 72 -5.00 -15.64 22.48
C LYS A 72 -5.25 -15.96 21.00
N ASN A 73 -4.21 -16.20 20.21
CA ASN A 73 -4.28 -16.26 18.75
C ASN A 73 -4.99 -15.03 18.15
N ASN A 74 -4.84 -13.87 18.80
CA ASN A 74 -5.54 -12.66 18.41
C ASN A 74 -4.74 -11.94 17.32
N VAL A 75 -5.28 -11.96 16.09
CA VAL A 75 -4.71 -11.26 14.94
C VAL A 75 -5.09 -9.78 14.88
N ASN A 76 -6.07 -9.35 15.68
CA ASN A 76 -6.44 -7.94 15.79
C ASN A 76 -5.66 -7.27 16.93
N PHE A 77 -4.90 -6.24 16.61
CA PHE A 77 -4.11 -5.48 17.58
C PHE A 77 -4.41 -3.98 17.50
N ASN A 78 -4.18 -3.29 18.63
CA ASN A 78 -4.22 -1.83 18.66
C ASN A 78 -3.10 -1.26 17.78
N PRO A 79 -3.29 -0.08 17.16
CA PRO A 79 -2.31 0.43 16.21
C PRO A 79 -0.92 0.55 16.81
N ILE A 80 0.09 0.16 16.04
CA ILE A 80 1.51 0.23 16.42
C ILE A 80 2.13 1.42 15.72
N ASP A 81 2.64 2.36 16.50
CA ASP A 81 3.17 3.60 16.00
C ASP A 81 4.67 3.50 15.68
N PHE A 82 5.04 4.07 14.54
CA PHE A 82 6.40 4.29 14.10
C PHE A 82 6.61 5.78 13.82
N LYS A 83 7.83 6.24 13.99
CA LYS A 83 8.24 7.62 13.70
C LYS A 83 9.22 7.61 12.55
N ILE A 84 9.04 8.56 11.63
CA ILE A 84 10.04 8.90 10.63
C ILE A 84 10.74 10.17 11.07
N THR A 85 12.04 10.10 11.31
CA THR A 85 12.84 11.22 11.81
C THR A 85 13.91 11.64 10.82
N ASP A 86 14.36 12.89 10.91
CA ASP A 86 15.52 13.38 10.19
C ASP A 86 16.84 12.89 10.81
N ALA A 87 17.97 13.42 10.32
CA ALA A 87 19.31 13.14 10.84
C ALA A 87 19.53 13.63 12.28
N ASN A 88 18.73 14.61 12.74
CA ASN A 88 18.79 15.18 14.10
C ASN A 88 17.79 14.50 15.05
N ASN A 89 17.19 13.38 14.65
CA ASN A 89 16.15 12.66 15.40
C ASN A 89 14.85 13.46 15.62
N VAL A 90 14.61 14.51 14.84
CA VAL A 90 13.36 15.29 14.86
C VAL A 90 12.31 14.55 14.05
N ALA A 91 11.11 14.37 14.62
CA ALA A 91 10.01 13.70 13.93
C ALA A 91 9.48 14.53 12.76
N VAL A 92 9.49 13.93 11.56
CA VAL A 92 9.03 14.56 10.32
C VAL A 92 7.67 14.02 9.90
N LEU A 93 7.48 12.70 9.98
CA LEU A 93 6.26 11.99 9.62
C LEU A 93 5.93 10.91 10.65
N SER A 94 4.67 10.52 10.70
CA SER A 94 4.13 9.49 11.59
C SER A 94 3.60 8.33 10.77
N VAL A 95 3.87 7.12 11.23
CA VAL A 95 3.37 5.89 10.61
C VAL A 95 2.61 5.09 11.66
N SER A 96 1.42 4.60 11.31
CA SER A 96 0.59 3.76 12.18
C SER A 96 0.28 2.46 11.48
N LEU A 97 0.68 1.33 12.07
CA LEU A 97 0.35 0.00 11.59
C LEU A 97 -0.94 -0.47 12.24
N HIS A 98 -1.97 -0.62 11.43
CA HIS A 98 -3.21 -1.29 11.77
C HIS A 98 -3.15 -2.74 11.27
N PRO A 99 -4.05 -3.62 11.75
CA PRO A 99 -4.13 -4.99 11.27
C PRO A 99 -4.26 -5.08 9.73
N GLU A 100 -5.08 -4.21 9.12
CA GLU A 100 -5.37 -4.26 7.68
C GLU A 100 -4.47 -3.36 6.79
N GLU A 101 -3.86 -2.31 7.36
CA GLU A 101 -3.07 -1.36 6.59
C GLU A 101 -2.02 -0.63 7.44
N MET A 102 -0.95 -0.18 6.80
CA MET A 102 0.03 0.72 7.38
C MET A 102 -0.13 2.12 6.80
N ILE A 103 -0.37 3.12 7.64
CA ILE A 103 -0.76 4.48 7.24
C ILE A 103 0.41 5.43 7.44
N LEU A 104 0.80 6.16 6.38
CA LEU A 104 1.70 7.30 6.49
C LEU A 104 0.90 8.60 6.67
N SER A 105 1.31 9.42 7.63
CA SER A 105 0.64 10.68 7.97
C SER A 105 1.62 11.81 8.29
N LYS A 106 1.13 13.05 8.14
CA LYS A 106 1.76 14.26 8.67
C LYS A 106 0.75 14.99 9.54
N GLY A 107 0.92 14.93 10.85
CA GLY A 107 -0.10 15.38 11.79
C GLY A 107 -1.39 14.59 11.57
N THR A 108 -2.50 15.27 11.33
CA THR A 108 -3.80 14.64 11.07
C THR A 108 -4.03 14.27 9.60
N LYS A 109 -3.15 14.69 8.67
CA LYS A 109 -3.31 14.43 7.24
C LYS A 109 -2.73 13.06 6.87
N LYS A 110 -3.58 12.14 6.38
CA LYS A 110 -3.16 10.89 5.71
C LYS A 110 -2.49 11.22 4.36
N ILE A 111 -1.29 10.69 4.13
CA ILE A 111 -0.53 10.87 2.89
C ILE A 111 -0.81 9.71 1.93
N PHE A 112 -0.64 8.48 2.42
CA PHE A 112 -1.04 7.25 1.73
C PHE A 112 -1.18 6.13 2.76
N SER A 113 -1.69 4.98 2.34
CA SER A 113 -1.55 3.74 3.10
C SER A 113 -0.96 2.62 2.25
N ILE A 114 -0.48 1.59 2.94
CA ILE A 114 0.07 0.38 2.36
C ILE A 114 -0.77 -0.79 2.87
N THR A 115 -1.20 -1.65 1.97
CA THR A 115 -1.74 -2.97 2.31
C THR A 115 -0.72 -4.03 1.94
N PHE A 116 -0.57 -5.06 2.77
CA PHE A 116 0.35 -6.17 2.50
C PHE A 116 -0.31 -7.13 1.52
N GLY A 117 0.49 -7.68 0.61
CA GLY A 117 -0.01 -8.62 -0.38
C GLY A 117 -0.17 -10.03 0.19
N ASP A 118 -0.99 -10.83 -0.47
CA ASP A 118 -1.17 -12.23 -0.11
C ASP A 118 0.06 -13.05 -0.52
N SER A 119 0.28 -14.18 0.15
CA SER A 119 1.42 -15.06 -0.13
C SER A 119 1.23 -15.92 -1.38
N ASP A 120 0.13 -15.72 -2.12
CA ASP A 120 -0.17 -16.46 -3.34
C ASP A 120 0.80 -16.02 -4.45
N SER A 121 1.76 -16.89 -4.74
CA SER A 121 2.70 -16.70 -5.85
C SER A 121 1.97 -16.91 -7.17
N GLU A 122 1.84 -15.85 -7.96
CA GLU A 122 1.45 -15.98 -9.36
C GLU A 122 2.69 -16.36 -10.20
N GLU A 123 2.49 -16.90 -11.40
CA GLU A 123 3.58 -17.21 -12.34
C GLU A 123 4.47 -15.97 -12.64
N CYS A 124 3.93 -14.76 -12.46
CA CYS A 124 4.61 -13.49 -12.72
C CYS A 124 5.29 -12.87 -11.48
N GLY A 125 5.18 -13.47 -10.29
CA GLY A 125 5.76 -12.98 -9.04
C GLY A 125 4.76 -12.84 -7.91
N THR A 126 5.24 -12.40 -6.74
CA THR A 126 4.43 -12.22 -5.53
C THR A 126 4.30 -10.74 -5.21
N VAL A 127 3.07 -10.24 -5.09
CA VAL A 127 2.85 -8.87 -4.62
C VAL A 127 3.14 -8.82 -3.13
N ILE A 128 4.12 -8.00 -2.72
CA ILE A 128 4.51 -7.91 -1.30
C ILE A 128 3.76 -6.80 -0.57
N ALA A 129 3.43 -5.72 -1.29
CA ALA A 129 2.62 -4.63 -0.77
C ALA A 129 2.06 -3.76 -1.89
N THR A 130 1.01 -3.00 -1.56
CA THR A 130 0.36 -2.08 -2.48
C THR A 130 0.17 -0.72 -1.81
N ILE A 131 0.58 0.35 -2.48
CA ILE A 131 0.36 1.73 -2.06
C ILE A 131 -1.03 2.19 -2.53
N ARG A 132 -1.83 2.73 -1.60
CA ARG A 132 -3.20 3.19 -1.83
C ARG A 132 -3.35 4.70 -1.64
N HIS A 133 -4.18 5.30 -2.48
CA HIS A 133 -4.55 6.70 -2.40
C HIS A 133 -5.28 6.99 -1.07
N PRO A 134 -4.92 8.07 -0.34
CA PRO A 134 -5.42 8.32 1.01
C PRO A 134 -6.93 8.54 1.10
N LEU A 135 -7.57 9.06 0.04
CA LEU A 135 -9.00 9.39 0.05
C LEU A 135 -9.87 8.37 -0.68
N SER A 136 -9.40 7.84 -1.81
CA SER A 136 -10.18 6.94 -2.67
C SER A 136 -9.93 5.47 -2.37
N GLY A 137 -8.85 5.15 -1.65
CA GLY A 137 -8.42 3.77 -1.41
C GLY A 137 -7.93 3.05 -2.67
N MET A 138 -7.86 3.74 -3.82
CA MET A 138 -7.41 3.16 -5.08
C MET A 138 -5.94 2.77 -5.00
N ARG A 139 -5.60 1.62 -5.59
CA ARG A 139 -4.21 1.16 -5.74
C ARG A 139 -3.49 2.10 -6.71
N ILE A 140 -2.30 2.57 -6.33
CA ILE A 140 -1.48 3.48 -7.14
C ILE A 140 -0.22 2.77 -7.61
N PHE A 141 0.48 2.10 -6.68
CA PHE A 141 1.68 1.34 -6.97
C PHE A 141 1.61 -0.02 -6.27
N GLU A 142 2.29 -1.02 -6.84
CA GLU A 142 2.57 -2.29 -6.19
C GLU A 142 4.06 -2.58 -6.19
N PHE A 143 4.46 -3.35 -5.20
CA PHE A 143 5.77 -3.96 -5.12
C PHE A 143 5.61 -5.43 -5.49
N LEU A 144 6.14 -5.81 -6.65
CA LEU A 144 6.10 -7.15 -7.18
C LEU A 144 7.47 -7.80 -7.02
N GLU A 145 7.57 -8.80 -6.16
CA GLU A 145 8.79 -9.59 -5.99
C GLU A 145 8.88 -10.63 -7.11
N LEU A 146 9.91 -10.51 -7.96
CA LEU A 146 10.07 -11.35 -9.14
C LEU A 146 10.62 -12.72 -8.75
N PRO A 147 10.06 -13.82 -9.32
CA PRO A 147 10.42 -15.17 -8.92
C PRO A 147 11.89 -15.47 -9.21
N CYS A 148 12.52 -16.23 -8.32
CA CYS A 148 13.92 -16.65 -8.44
C CYS A 148 14.93 -15.48 -8.61
N SER A 149 14.58 -14.28 -8.14
CA SER A 149 15.41 -13.08 -8.23
C SER A 149 15.46 -12.31 -6.91
N ASN A 150 16.47 -11.47 -6.73
CA ASN A 150 16.56 -10.52 -5.61
C ASN A 150 16.03 -9.13 -6.00
N ILE A 151 15.09 -9.07 -6.93
CA ILE A 151 14.57 -7.85 -7.54
C ILE A 151 13.09 -7.73 -7.23
N VAL A 152 12.72 -6.55 -6.71
CA VAL A 152 11.33 -6.13 -6.59
C VAL A 152 11.07 -5.05 -7.65
N GLN A 153 10.06 -5.26 -8.47
CA GLN A 153 9.60 -4.32 -9.48
C GLN A 153 8.52 -3.41 -8.89
N VAL A 154 8.62 -2.11 -9.15
CA VAL A 154 7.59 -1.13 -8.75
C VAL A 154 6.79 -0.75 -9.98
N THR A 155 5.54 -1.20 -10.05
CA THR A 155 4.63 -0.92 -11.17
C THR A 155 3.57 0.07 -10.71
N SER A 156 3.06 0.88 -11.65
CA SER A 156 1.92 1.78 -11.39
C SER A 156 0.62 1.19 -11.93
N TYR A 157 -0.44 1.20 -11.12
CA TYR A 157 -1.77 0.79 -11.56
C TYR A 157 -2.43 1.75 -12.54
N VAL A 158 -1.93 2.98 -12.64
CA VAL A 158 -2.57 4.03 -13.43
C VAL A 158 -2.23 3.88 -14.91
N ASP A 159 -0.97 3.64 -15.21
CA ASP A 159 -0.43 3.55 -16.58
C ASP A 159 0.22 2.21 -16.88
N GLN A 160 0.23 1.27 -15.93
CA GLN A 160 0.84 -0.07 -16.04
C GLN A 160 2.33 -0.02 -16.40
N CYS A 161 3.00 1.10 -16.10
CA CYS A 161 4.40 1.28 -16.39
C CYS A 161 5.27 1.02 -15.15
N ASP A 162 6.48 0.52 -15.40
CA ASP A 162 7.50 0.39 -14.39
C ASP A 162 8.06 1.74 -13.99
N ARG A 163 8.15 1.99 -12.67
CA ARG A 163 8.73 3.21 -12.13
C ARG A 163 10.20 3.04 -11.77
N CYS A 164 10.52 1.95 -11.10
CA CYS A 164 11.88 1.59 -10.73
C CYS A 164 11.97 0.12 -10.34
N GLN A 165 13.20 -0.39 -10.29
CA GLN A 165 13.54 -1.70 -9.72
C GLN A 165 14.23 -1.51 -8.37
N ILE A 166 13.96 -2.40 -7.43
CA ILE A 166 14.59 -2.43 -6.11
C ILE A 166 15.41 -3.70 -6.03
N LYS A 167 16.74 -3.56 -6.00
CA LYS A 167 17.65 -4.69 -5.93
C LYS A 167 18.17 -4.86 -4.50
N LEU A 168 17.97 -6.06 -3.95
CA LEU A 168 18.61 -6.43 -2.70
C LEU A 168 20.08 -6.78 -2.95
N VAL A 169 20.97 -6.01 -2.34
CA VAL A 169 22.42 -6.24 -2.37
C VAL A 169 22.84 -6.71 -0.99
N SER A 170 23.41 -7.92 -0.92
CA SER A 170 24.00 -8.48 0.29
C SER A 170 25.46 -8.82 0.04
N ASN A 171 26.33 -8.58 1.02
CA ASN A 171 27.73 -8.99 0.96
C ASN A 171 27.85 -10.45 1.43
N SER A 172 28.03 -11.38 0.49
CA SER A 172 28.07 -12.83 0.74
C SER A 172 29.10 -13.27 1.78
N ILE A 173 30.19 -12.52 1.96
CA ILE A 173 31.25 -12.80 2.95
C ILE A 173 30.74 -12.67 4.39
N PHE A 174 29.79 -11.77 4.66
CA PHE A 174 29.23 -11.58 5.99
C PHE A 174 28.10 -12.55 6.33
N ASN A 175 27.46 -13.16 5.32
CA ASN A 175 26.44 -14.20 5.55
C ASN A 175 27.05 -15.45 6.20
N PHE A 176 28.36 -15.70 6.02
CA PHE A 176 29.07 -16.82 6.63
C PHE A 176 29.26 -16.65 8.16
N PHE A 177 29.36 -15.40 8.64
CA PHE A 177 29.50 -15.10 10.07
C PHE A 177 28.16 -14.97 10.81
N ALA A 178 27.04 -14.93 10.08
CA ALA A 178 25.69 -14.86 10.65
C ALA A 178 25.21 -16.17 11.30
N LEU A 179 25.99 -17.27 11.19
CA LEU A 179 25.73 -18.55 11.86
C LEU A 179 26.11 -18.52 13.36
N CYS A 180 26.85 -17.50 13.81
CA CYS A 180 27.17 -17.30 15.22
C CYS A 180 26.35 -16.13 15.79
N GLY A 181 25.26 -16.46 16.50
CA GLY A 181 24.58 -15.63 17.51
C GLY A 181 24.48 -14.12 17.27
N HIS A 182 23.35 -13.68 16.74
CA HIS A 182 22.68 -12.38 17.02
C HIS A 182 23.46 -11.05 16.91
N CYS A 183 24.73 -11.02 16.46
CA CYS A 183 25.55 -9.79 16.50
C CYS A 183 26.00 -9.29 15.11
N PHE A 184 25.70 -10.01 14.02
CA PHE A 184 26.06 -9.59 12.67
C PHE A 184 24.79 -9.28 11.89
N ILE A 185 24.34 -8.02 12.03
CA ILE A 185 23.31 -7.43 11.18
C ILE A 185 23.64 -7.80 9.73
N ARG A 186 22.76 -8.58 9.08
CA ARG A 186 22.81 -8.77 7.62
C ARG A 186 22.88 -7.37 7.04
N ARG A 187 24.03 -7.00 6.46
CA ARG A 187 24.19 -5.73 5.73
C ARG A 187 23.46 -5.85 4.39
N ALA A 188 22.17 -6.13 4.47
CA ALA A 188 21.22 -6.04 3.38
C ALA A 188 21.03 -4.56 3.07
N LYS A 189 21.24 -4.19 1.81
CA LYS A 189 20.99 -2.86 1.29
C LYS A 189 20.06 -2.99 0.10
N TRP A 190 18.92 -2.32 0.16
CA TRP A 190 18.02 -2.21 -0.98
C TRP A 190 18.43 -1.00 -1.80
N GLN A 191 18.63 -1.18 -3.10
CA GLN A 191 19.00 -0.12 -4.04
C GLN A 191 17.87 0.14 -5.02
N PHE A 192 17.43 1.39 -5.13
CA PHE A 192 16.40 1.82 -6.06
C PHE A 192 17.08 2.25 -7.36
N ILE A 193 16.84 1.48 -8.41
CA ILE A 193 17.46 1.60 -9.73
C ILE A 193 16.39 2.03 -10.74
N LYS A 194 16.68 3.08 -11.50
CA LYS A 194 15.85 3.54 -12.62
C LYS A 194 16.81 3.96 -13.73
N GLU A 195 16.55 3.54 -14.97
CA GLU A 195 17.41 3.86 -16.12
C GLU A 195 18.90 3.53 -15.85
N ASP A 196 19.16 2.37 -15.24
CA ASP A 196 20.49 1.87 -14.83
C ASP A 196 21.26 2.73 -13.82
N GLU A 197 20.62 3.75 -13.23
CA GLU A 197 21.21 4.59 -12.20
C GLU A 197 20.58 4.35 -10.83
N ILE A 198 21.40 4.45 -9.77
CA ILE A 198 20.93 4.37 -8.39
C ILE A 198 20.42 5.73 -7.94
N TYR A 199 19.17 5.77 -7.49
CA TYR A 199 18.52 6.99 -7.01
C TYR A 199 18.30 7.02 -5.50
N ALA A 200 18.18 5.86 -4.86
CA ALA A 200 17.96 5.78 -3.43
C ALA A 200 18.43 4.44 -2.86
N PHE A 201 18.55 4.39 -1.55
CA PHE A 201 18.88 3.19 -0.83
C PHE A 201 18.25 3.13 0.55
N ILE A 202 17.95 1.91 0.96
CA ILE A 202 17.46 1.59 2.31
C ILE A 202 18.43 0.60 2.92
N ARG A 203 18.71 0.78 4.22
CA ARG A 203 19.55 -0.13 4.98
C ARG A 203 19.16 -0.15 6.46
N PRO A 204 19.36 -1.26 7.16
CA PRO A 204 19.32 -1.26 8.62
C PRO A 204 20.36 -0.29 9.18
N ASN A 205 20.02 0.40 10.28
CA ASN A 205 21.05 1.11 11.04
C ASN A 205 21.95 0.08 11.73
N GLY A 206 23.26 0.20 11.49
CA GLY A 206 24.27 -0.78 11.91
C GLY A 206 24.84 -0.55 13.31
N THR A 207 24.21 0.31 14.11
CA THR A 207 24.64 0.69 15.46
C THR A 207 23.86 -0.12 16.49
N PHE A 208 24.55 -0.61 17.53
CA PHE A 208 23.98 -1.40 18.64
C PHE A 208 22.74 -0.77 19.31
N PHE A 209 22.56 0.56 19.22
CA PHE A 209 21.43 1.28 19.79
C PHE A 209 20.26 1.50 18.82
N ASP A 210 20.43 1.17 17.54
CA ASP A 210 19.45 1.44 16.47
C ASP A 210 18.99 0.16 15.75
N GLU A 211 19.16 -1.00 16.38
CA GLU A 211 18.93 -2.35 15.81
C GLU A 211 17.54 -2.54 15.19
N ASN A 212 16.55 -1.73 15.59
CA ASN A 212 15.17 -1.78 15.13
C ASN A 212 14.77 -0.57 14.27
N SER A 213 15.68 -0.10 13.42
CA SER A 213 15.43 1.05 12.55
C SER A 213 16.03 0.90 11.15
N LEU A 214 15.35 1.50 10.18
CA LEU A 214 15.80 1.59 8.80
C LEU A 214 16.18 3.01 8.46
N ARG A 215 17.32 3.17 7.81
CA ARG A 215 17.74 4.42 7.20
C ARG A 215 17.34 4.44 5.73
N LEU A 216 16.71 5.53 5.32
CA LEU A 216 16.31 5.85 3.96
C LEU A 216 17.20 6.99 3.46
N GLU A 217 17.92 6.79 2.37
CA GLU A 217 18.81 7.79 1.77
C GLU A 217 18.49 7.91 0.28
N TRP A 218 18.48 9.11 -0.27
CA TRP A 218 18.23 9.33 -1.69
C TRP A 218 19.14 10.39 -2.29
N MET A 219 19.39 10.25 -3.59
CA MET A 219 20.19 11.20 -4.36
C MET A 219 19.39 12.48 -4.59
N PRO A 220 20.04 13.65 -4.76
CA PRO A 220 19.37 14.91 -5.02
C PRO A 220 18.43 14.88 -6.24
N LYS A 221 18.80 14.09 -7.26
CA LYS A 221 18.03 13.88 -8.50
C LYS A 221 16.78 13.02 -8.34
N ALA A 222 16.56 12.37 -7.19
CA ALA A 222 15.34 11.61 -6.94
C ALA A 222 14.13 12.56 -6.92
N ASP A 223 13.13 12.26 -7.74
CA ASP A 223 11.88 13.02 -7.74
C ASP A 223 11.03 12.73 -6.49
N ASN A 224 9.96 13.51 -6.29
CA ASN A 224 9.09 13.32 -5.12
C ASN A 224 8.32 11.99 -5.13
N GLU A 225 7.98 11.46 -6.31
CA GLU A 225 7.28 10.19 -6.43
C GLU A 225 8.18 9.05 -5.92
N LEU A 226 9.43 9.03 -6.38
CA LEU A 226 10.42 8.04 -5.96
C LEU A 226 10.74 8.15 -4.46
N ARG A 227 10.85 9.36 -3.90
CA ARG A 227 11.03 9.53 -2.44
C ARG A 227 9.86 8.95 -1.64
N MET A 228 8.63 9.09 -2.12
CA MET A 228 7.46 8.46 -1.49
C MET A 228 7.49 6.93 -1.62
N ILE A 229 7.89 6.41 -2.79
CA ILE A 229 8.08 4.96 -3.01
C ILE A 229 9.13 4.40 -2.06
N VAL A 230 10.25 5.11 -1.85
CA VAL A 230 11.30 4.72 -0.89
C VAL A 230 10.75 4.65 0.53
N ILE A 231 9.99 5.64 0.97
CA ILE A 231 9.34 5.61 2.29
C ILE A 231 8.38 4.43 2.39
N ALA A 232 7.55 4.20 1.37
CA ALA A 232 6.59 3.12 1.37
C ALA A 232 7.27 1.75 1.45
N TYR A 233 8.32 1.52 0.66
CA TYR A 233 9.07 0.28 0.74
C TYR A 233 9.78 0.14 2.09
N GLY A 234 10.32 1.23 2.65
CA GLY A 234 10.87 1.24 4.00
C GLY A 234 9.85 0.80 5.05
N MET A 235 8.62 1.31 4.98
CA MET A 235 7.51 0.87 5.83
C MET A 235 7.22 -0.63 5.66
N THR A 236 7.20 -1.14 4.43
CA THR A 236 7.05 -2.58 4.16
C THR A 236 8.17 -3.41 4.79
N GLN A 237 9.43 -2.95 4.70
CA GLN A 237 10.59 -3.65 5.27
C GLN A 237 10.61 -3.60 6.80
N MET A 238 10.04 -2.56 7.44
CA MET A 238 9.87 -2.55 8.90
C MET A 238 9.07 -3.77 9.38
N VAL A 239 8.04 -4.15 8.63
CA VAL A 239 7.20 -5.32 8.97
C VAL A 239 7.87 -6.62 8.56
N ARG A 240 8.36 -6.72 7.31
CA ARG A 240 8.88 -7.99 6.76
C ARG A 240 10.21 -8.42 7.38
N GLU A 241 11.13 -7.47 7.59
CA GLU A 241 12.52 -7.79 7.94
C GLU A 241 12.89 -7.34 9.35
N VAL A 242 12.45 -6.15 9.79
CA VAL A 242 12.82 -5.62 11.12
C VAL A 242 11.98 -6.24 12.23
N PHE A 243 10.67 -6.40 12.00
CA PHE A 243 9.73 -6.95 12.97
C PHE A 243 8.95 -8.16 12.41
N PRO A 244 9.62 -9.29 12.13
CA PRO A 244 9.01 -10.43 11.46
C PRO A 244 7.82 -11.05 12.20
N SER A 245 7.73 -10.85 13.52
CA SER A 245 6.53 -11.22 14.30
C SER A 245 5.28 -10.49 13.83
N LEU A 246 5.37 -9.22 13.43
CA LEU A 246 4.26 -8.47 12.87
C LEU A 246 3.84 -9.02 11.51
N ASN A 247 4.81 -9.37 10.66
CA ASN A 247 4.52 -9.99 9.36
C ASN A 247 3.74 -11.30 9.54
N HIS A 248 4.11 -12.12 10.52
CA HIS A 248 3.38 -13.34 10.84
C HIS A 248 1.93 -13.06 11.28
N ILE A 249 1.72 -12.11 12.18
CA ILE A 249 0.38 -11.73 12.66
C ILE A 249 -0.49 -11.25 11.50
N ILE A 250 0.06 -10.40 10.63
CA ILE A 250 -0.65 -9.85 9.47
C ILE A 250 -1.01 -10.95 8.47
N ASN A 251 -0.09 -11.85 8.15
CA ASN A 251 -0.35 -12.95 7.22
C ASN A 251 -1.45 -13.89 7.74
N GLU A 252 -1.42 -14.23 9.03
CA GLU A 252 -2.49 -15.02 9.68
C GLU A 252 -3.85 -14.33 9.58
N GLN A 253 -3.89 -13.01 9.75
CA GLN A 253 -5.13 -12.25 9.58
C GLN A 253 -5.69 -12.36 8.16
N TYR A 254 -4.83 -12.23 7.14
CA TYR A 254 -5.23 -12.37 5.75
C TYR A 254 -5.78 -13.78 5.47
N GLN A 255 -5.10 -14.81 5.94
CA GLN A 255 -5.56 -16.20 5.78
C GLN A 255 -6.93 -16.45 6.45
N GLN A 256 -7.14 -15.93 7.66
CA GLN A 256 -8.43 -16.03 8.36
C GLN A 256 -9.55 -15.32 7.59
N LYS A 257 -9.27 -14.12 7.06
CA LYS A 257 -10.24 -13.35 6.27
C LYS A 257 -10.62 -14.06 4.98
N ASN A 258 -9.65 -14.59 4.25
CA ASN A 258 -9.89 -15.34 3.01
C ASN A 258 -10.72 -16.61 3.26
N ALA A 259 -10.42 -17.35 4.33
CA ALA A 259 -11.18 -18.54 4.72
C ALA A 259 -12.63 -18.20 5.09
N ASP A 260 -12.87 -17.09 5.80
CA ASP A 260 -14.21 -16.64 6.14
C ASP A 260 -15.01 -16.17 4.93
N ASP A 261 -14.36 -15.50 3.97
CA ASP A 261 -15.01 -15.06 2.73
C ASP A 261 -15.38 -16.25 1.83
N MET A 262 -14.53 -17.29 1.72
CA MET A 262 -14.91 -18.54 1.03
C MET A 262 -16.11 -19.23 1.69
N ARG A 263 -16.13 -19.30 3.03
CA ARG A 263 -17.28 -19.88 3.77
C ARG A 263 -18.58 -19.10 3.59
N ARG A 264 -18.50 -17.79 3.31
CA ARG A 264 -19.68 -16.96 3.01
C ARG A 264 -20.20 -17.19 1.60
N LEU A 265 -19.31 -17.47 0.64
CA LEU A 265 -19.67 -17.81 -0.74
C LEU A 265 -20.31 -19.21 -0.85
N ASP A 266 -19.93 -20.15 0.02
CA ASP A 266 -20.50 -21.51 0.06
C ASP A 266 -21.86 -21.61 0.79
N LYS A 267 -22.36 -20.53 1.39
CA LYS A 267 -23.72 -20.52 1.97
C LYS A 267 -24.75 -20.32 0.86
N PRO A 268 -25.69 -21.28 0.64
CA PRO A 268 -26.75 -21.08 -0.33
C PRO A 268 -27.56 -19.83 0.06
N SER A 269 -27.71 -18.91 -0.89
CA SER A 269 -28.53 -17.71 -0.68
C SER A 269 -29.93 -18.13 -0.25
N HIS A 270 -30.46 -17.48 0.78
CA HIS A 270 -31.83 -17.72 1.28
C HIS A 270 -32.92 -17.56 0.20
N GLU A 271 -32.59 -16.96 -0.95
CA GLU A 271 -33.47 -16.91 -2.13
C GLU A 271 -33.61 -18.26 -2.87
N THR A 272 -32.60 -19.13 -2.79
CA THR A 272 -32.63 -20.44 -3.46
C THR A 272 -33.51 -21.44 -2.69
N VAL A 273 -33.59 -21.31 -1.36
CA VAL A 273 -34.42 -22.18 -0.51
C VAL A 273 -35.91 -21.85 -0.63
N SER A 274 -36.26 -20.59 -0.90
CA SER A 274 -37.65 -20.17 -1.12
C SER A 274 -38.18 -20.58 -2.50
N ARG A 275 -37.32 -20.68 -3.52
CA ARG A 275 -37.73 -21.19 -4.84
C ARG A 275 -38.00 -22.70 -4.84
N MET A 276 -37.25 -23.48 -4.07
CA MET A 276 -37.52 -24.93 -3.95
C MET A 276 -38.80 -25.27 -3.17
N LYS A 277 -39.37 -24.34 -2.38
CA LYS A 277 -40.64 -24.57 -1.68
C LYS A 277 -41.88 -24.24 -2.51
N LEU A 278 -41.75 -23.53 -3.63
CA LEU A 278 -42.88 -23.20 -4.52
C LEU A 278 -43.14 -24.27 -5.59
N ASP A 279 -42.19 -25.16 -5.86
CA ASP A 279 -42.32 -26.22 -6.88
C ASP A 279 -42.81 -27.57 -6.31
N VAL A 280 -43.27 -27.62 -5.05
CA VAL A 280 -43.79 -28.84 -4.39
C VAL A 280 -45.31 -28.78 -4.14
N GLU A 281 -45.98 -27.68 -4.47
CA GLU A 281 -47.44 -27.57 -4.45
C GLU A 281 -48.00 -27.24 -5.84
N ILE A 282 -47.96 -28.21 -6.77
CA ILE A 282 -48.93 -28.35 -7.88
C ILE A 282 -49.26 -29.83 -8.04
#